data_AF-A0A6F9ZJT7-F1
#
_entry.id   AF-A0A6F9ZJT7-F1
#
_cell.length_a   1.000
_cell.length_b   1.000
_cell.length_c   1.000
_cell.angle_alpha   90.00
_cell.angle_beta   90.00
_cell.angle_gamma   90.00
#
_symmetry.space_group_name_H-M   'P 1'
#
loop_
_entity.id
_entity.type
_entity.pdbx_description
1 polymer ?
#
loop_
_entity_poly.entity_id
_entity_poly.type
_entity_poly.pdbx_seq_one_letter_code
_entity_poly.pdbx_strand_id
1 'polypeptide(L)'
;MAYHFSIRSKTSRERYRKHTFFPVFFEDREDPALQEQARMAKITARLQIDNNIYDYLRYSYNFDSPEINRNKKTLIEGQNRIPDFIGFLAELKNGARMAENPKGYIIGAIKKKLKEK
;
A
#
# COMPACT_ATOMS: atom_id res chain seq x y z
N MET A 1 16.06 7.34 -16.09
CA MET A 1 15.55 6.82 -17.38
C MET A 1 16.72 6.79 -18.35
N ALA A 2 17.26 5.62 -18.65
CA ALA A 2 18.37 5.50 -19.60
C ALA A 2 17.93 4.56 -20.72
N TYR A 3 17.67 5.13 -21.89
CA TYR A 3 17.39 4.40 -23.11
C TYR A 3 18.72 4.08 -23.78
N HIS A 4 19.02 2.80 -24.01
CA HIS A 4 20.20 2.41 -24.78
C HIS A 4 19.73 1.67 -26.05
N PHE A 5 20.02 2.24 -27.21
CA PHE A 5 19.70 1.66 -28.51
C PHE A 5 20.97 1.03 -29.11
N SER A 6 20.96 -0.27 -29.36
CA SER A 6 22.01 -0.93 -30.15
C SER A 6 21.55 -1.13 -31.59
N ILE A 7 22.30 -0.62 -32.56
CA ILE A 7 22.04 -0.78 -33.99
C ILE A 7 22.94 -1.88 -34.54
N ARG A 8 22.37 -2.88 -35.21
CA ARG A 8 23.12 -3.80 -36.08
C ARG A 8 22.58 -3.73 -37.50
N SER A 9 23.33 -3.09 -38.39
CA SER A 9 23.00 -3.09 -39.82
C SER A 9 23.35 -4.45 -40.43
N LYS A 10 22.48 -4.92 -41.33
CA LYS A 10 22.84 -5.94 -42.34
C LYS A 10 22.60 -5.31 -43.70
N THR A 11 23.68 -5.08 -44.43
CA THR A 11 23.69 -4.64 -45.82
C THR A 11 23.50 -5.84 -46.73
N SER A 12 22.38 -5.92 -47.44
CA SER A 12 22.34 -5.97 -48.90
C SER A 12 20.88 -5.96 -49.37
N ARG A 13 20.71 -5.57 -50.63
CA ARG A 13 19.50 -5.08 -51.31
C ARG A 13 18.35 -6.10 -51.28
N GLU A 14 17.16 -5.62 -50.92
CA GLU A 14 15.90 -5.73 -51.69
C GLU A 14 14.66 -5.73 -50.77
N ARG A 15 13.75 -4.78 -51.05
CA ARG A 15 12.32 -4.68 -50.67
C ARG A 15 11.90 -4.98 -49.22
N TYR A 16 11.47 -3.92 -48.53
CA TYR A 16 10.59 -3.93 -47.34
C TYR A 16 10.96 -4.94 -46.24
N ARG A 17 11.98 -4.59 -45.45
CA ARG A 17 12.38 -5.33 -44.25
C ARG A 17 11.40 -5.05 -43.11
N LYS A 18 10.28 -5.79 -43.06
CA LYS A 18 9.38 -5.82 -41.91
C LYS A 18 10.18 -6.21 -40.66
N HIS A 19 10.47 -5.24 -39.80
CA HIS A 19 11.01 -5.53 -38.48
C HIS A 19 9.83 -5.97 -37.61
N THR A 20 9.64 -7.28 -37.47
CA THR A 20 8.67 -7.81 -36.52
C THR A 20 9.24 -7.58 -35.12
N PHE A 21 8.78 -6.51 -34.47
CA PHE A 21 9.04 -6.26 -33.05
C PHE A 21 8.21 -7.25 -32.23
N PHE A 22 8.85 -8.27 -31.68
CA PHE A 22 8.27 -9.01 -30.59
C PHE A 22 8.68 -8.31 -29.29
N PRO A 23 7.74 -7.82 -28.47
CA PRO A 23 8.07 -7.39 -27.12
C PRO A 23 8.57 -8.62 -26.36
N VAL A 24 9.87 -8.68 -26.07
CA VAL A 24 10.43 -9.66 -25.14
C VAL A 24 10.18 -9.10 -23.74
N PHE A 25 9.18 -9.64 -23.04
CA PHE A 25 8.93 -9.33 -21.64
C PHE A 25 10.00 -10.03 -20.80
N PHE A 26 10.84 -9.25 -20.12
CA PHE A 26 11.77 -9.75 -19.12
C PHE A 26 11.09 -9.60 -17.75
N GLU A 27 10.60 -10.69 -17.17
CA GLU A 27 10.03 -10.72 -15.79
C GLU A 27 11.11 -10.43 -14.72
N ASP A 28 12.38 -10.61 -15.04
CA ASP A 28 13.51 -10.60 -14.09
C ASP A 28 14.11 -9.21 -13.77
N ARG A 29 13.40 -8.11 -14.07
CA ARG A 29 13.87 -6.75 -13.73
C ARG A 29 12.88 -5.96 -12.88
N GLU A 30 11.89 -6.60 -12.30
CA GLU A 30 11.17 -5.98 -11.20
C GLU A 30 12.02 -6.12 -9.94
N ASP A 31 12.43 -4.97 -9.41
CA ASP A 31 13.15 -4.84 -8.15
C ASP A 31 12.47 -5.76 -7.11
N PRO A 32 13.21 -6.64 -6.39
CA PRO A 32 12.60 -7.55 -5.42
C PRO A 32 11.74 -6.80 -4.38
N ALA A 33 12.10 -5.55 -4.10
CA ALA A 33 11.30 -4.63 -3.28
C ALA A 33 9.93 -4.29 -3.91
N LEU A 34 9.83 -4.11 -5.23
CA LEU A 34 8.57 -3.86 -5.93
C LEU A 34 7.67 -5.10 -5.94
N GLN A 35 8.27 -6.28 -6.09
CA GLN A 35 7.54 -7.55 -6.11
C GLN A 35 7.05 -7.96 -4.71
N GLU A 36 7.85 -7.68 -3.68
CA GLU A 36 7.42 -7.78 -2.28
C GLU A 36 6.31 -6.78 -1.97
N GLN A 37 6.42 -5.53 -2.43
CA GLN A 37 5.34 -4.54 -2.28
C GLN A 37 4.06 -4.98 -2.99
N ALA A 38 4.14 -5.57 -4.19
CA ALA A 38 2.99 -6.09 -4.91
C ALA A 38 2.36 -7.31 -4.20
N ARG A 39 3.18 -8.21 -3.65
CA ARG A 39 2.72 -9.33 -2.81
C ARG A 39 2.06 -8.82 -1.53
N MET A 40 2.70 -7.91 -0.81
CA MET A 40 2.16 -7.24 0.38
C MET A 40 0.91 -6.39 0.08
N ALA A 41 0.79 -5.86 -1.15
CA ALA A 41 -0.40 -5.15 -1.60
C ALA A 41 -1.59 -6.09 -1.80
N LYS A 42 -1.35 -7.31 -2.32
CA LYS A 42 -2.36 -8.38 -2.47
C LYS A 42 -2.78 -9.03 -1.17
N ILE A 43 -1.90 -9.05 -0.15
CA ILE A 43 -2.27 -9.54 1.18
C ILE A 43 -3.37 -8.64 1.74
N THR A 44 -4.49 -9.25 2.11
CA THR A 44 -5.64 -8.54 2.69
C THR A 44 -5.23 -7.91 4.01
N ALA A 45 -5.77 -6.73 4.33
CA ALA A 45 -5.45 -6.04 5.59
C ALA A 45 -5.63 -6.93 6.85
N ARG A 46 -6.49 -7.94 6.76
CA ARG A 46 -6.75 -8.95 7.80
C ARG A 46 -5.52 -9.82 8.16
N LEU A 47 -4.58 -10.00 7.23
CA LEU A 47 -3.37 -10.82 7.47
C LEU A 47 -2.20 -10.00 8.03
N GLN A 48 -2.24 -8.67 7.94
CA GLN A 48 -1.15 -7.79 8.37
C GLN A 48 -1.46 -7.03 9.66
N ILE A 49 -2.75 -6.86 9.97
CA ILE A 49 -3.22 -6.21 11.18
C ILE A 49 -3.72 -7.30 12.12
N ASP A 50 -3.47 -7.14 13.42
CA ASP A 50 -4.00 -8.06 14.41
C ASP A 50 -5.53 -8.16 14.34
N ASN A 51 -6.09 -9.37 14.42
CA ASN A 51 -7.54 -9.57 14.29
C ASN A 51 -8.31 -8.75 15.33
N ASN A 52 -7.76 -8.63 16.54
CA ASN A 52 -8.36 -7.83 17.62
C ASN A 52 -8.50 -6.34 17.23
N ILE A 53 -7.49 -5.78 16.55
CA ILE A 53 -7.50 -4.39 16.09
C ILE A 53 -8.47 -4.23 14.92
N TYR A 54 -8.49 -5.19 14.01
CA TYR A 54 -9.41 -5.21 12.88
C TYR A 54 -10.87 -5.21 13.35
N ASP A 55 -11.21 -6.11 14.27
CA ASP A 55 -12.55 -6.23 14.85
C ASP A 55 -12.91 -4.96 15.64
N TYR A 56 -11.96 -4.39 16.39
CA TYR A 56 -12.21 -3.14 17.10
C TYR A 56 -12.52 -1.98 16.16
N LEU A 57 -11.79 -1.83 15.05
CA LEU A 57 -12.09 -0.83 14.02
C LEU A 57 -13.47 -1.05 13.39
N ARG A 58 -13.83 -2.31 13.12
CA ARG A 58 -15.11 -2.68 12.51
C ARG A 58 -16.28 -2.39 13.44
N TYR A 59 -16.22 -2.84 14.69
CA TYR A 59 -17.34 -2.79 15.64
C TYR A 59 -17.42 -1.48 16.43
N SER A 60 -16.29 -0.86 16.79
CA SER A 60 -16.32 0.37 17.59
C SER A 60 -16.50 1.64 16.76
N TYR A 61 -16.04 1.62 15.50
CA TYR A 61 -16.00 2.81 14.63
C TYR A 61 -16.71 2.63 13.29
N ASN A 62 -17.36 1.48 13.07
CA ASN A 62 -18.06 1.16 11.82
C ASN A 62 -17.19 1.34 10.55
N PHE A 63 -15.91 0.96 10.63
CA PHE A 63 -15.02 0.99 9.46
C PHE A 63 -15.37 -0.11 8.46
N ASP A 64 -15.36 0.23 7.18
CA ASP A 64 -15.51 -0.77 6.14
C ASP A 64 -14.20 -1.51 5.80
N SER A 65 -14.27 -2.79 5.43
CA SER A 65 -13.12 -3.58 5.00
C SER A 65 -12.32 -2.87 3.89
N PRO A 66 -12.95 -2.30 2.83
CA PRO A 66 -12.22 -1.49 1.85
C PRO A 66 -11.58 -0.23 2.46
N GLU A 67 -12.18 0.42 3.45
CA GLU A 67 -11.62 1.62 4.09
C GLU A 67 -10.39 1.28 4.95
N ILE A 68 -10.46 0.18 5.70
CA ILE A 68 -9.32 -0.37 6.46
C ILE A 68 -8.19 -0.72 5.48
N ASN A 69 -8.52 -1.36 4.36
CA ASN A 69 -7.53 -1.73 3.36
C ASN A 69 -6.85 -0.52 2.69
N ARG A 70 -7.60 0.57 2.45
CA ARG A 70 -7.03 1.83 1.93
C ARG A 70 -6.02 2.46 2.90
N ASN A 71 -6.27 2.34 4.21
CA ASN A 71 -5.43 2.91 5.27
C ASN A 71 -4.51 1.88 5.95
N LYS A 72 -4.30 0.70 5.35
CA LYS A 72 -3.58 -0.41 5.99
C LYS A 72 -2.17 -0.05 6.45
N LYS A 73 -1.42 0.71 5.64
CA LYS A 73 -0.04 1.12 5.95
C LYS A 73 0.03 1.90 7.27
N THR A 74 -0.87 2.88 7.45
CA THR A 74 -0.91 3.70 8.67
C THR A 74 -1.36 2.93 9.89
N LEU A 75 -2.22 1.94 9.73
CA LEU A 75 -2.68 1.10 10.84
C LEU A 75 -1.58 0.15 11.31
N ILE A 76 -0.84 -0.46 10.37
CA ILE A 76 0.32 -1.32 10.67
C ILE A 76 1.43 -0.51 11.36
N GLU A 77 1.75 0.68 10.84
CA GLU A 77 2.73 1.57 11.48
C GLU A 77 2.27 2.00 12.89
N GLY A 78 0.97 2.28 13.06
CA GLY A 78 0.36 2.57 14.34
C GLY A 78 0.55 1.42 15.34
N GLN A 79 0.21 0.19 14.94
CA GLN A 79 0.38 -1.01 15.76
C GLN A 79 1.84 -1.24 16.14
N ASN A 80 2.78 -1.07 15.22
CA ASN A 80 4.20 -1.33 15.49
C ASN A 80 4.86 -0.26 16.36
N ARG A 81 4.42 1.00 16.27
CA ARG A 81 5.01 2.11 17.03
C ARG A 81 4.34 2.38 18.37
N ILE A 82 3.06 2.03 18.52
CA ILE A 82 2.24 2.34 19.69
C ILE A 82 2.10 1.05 20.52
N PRO A 83 2.73 0.97 21.71
CA PRO A 83 2.73 -0.25 22.53
C PRO A 83 1.33 -0.66 23.04
N ASP A 84 0.41 0.30 23.21
CA ASP A 84 -1.01 0.03 23.52
C ASP A 84 -1.93 0.67 22.46
N PHE A 85 -1.96 0.07 21.28
CA PHE A 85 -2.74 0.61 20.16
C PHE A 85 -4.26 0.56 20.41
N ILE A 86 -4.76 -0.46 21.10
CA ILE A 86 -6.20 -0.57 21.43
C ILE A 86 -6.61 0.49 22.46
N GLY A 87 -5.81 0.71 23.51
CA GLY A 87 -6.04 1.78 24.49
C GLY A 87 -6.06 3.15 23.81
N PHE A 88 -5.08 3.41 22.94
CA PHE A 88 -5.03 4.64 22.14
C PHE A 88 -6.28 4.82 21.26
N LEU A 89 -6.73 3.77 20.56
CA LEU A 89 -7.98 3.84 19.81
C LEU A 89 -9.14 4.19 20.75
N ALA A 90 -9.28 3.49 21.88
CA ALA A 90 -10.34 3.73 22.85
C ALA A 90 -10.40 5.19 23.34
N GLU A 91 -9.27 5.84 23.58
CA GLU A 91 -9.20 7.28 23.90
C GLU A 91 -9.79 8.15 22.78
N LEU A 92 -9.48 7.81 21.52
CA LEU A 92 -10.01 8.51 20.36
C LEU A 92 -11.51 8.30 20.16
N LYS A 93 -12.16 7.34 20.83
CA LYS A 93 -13.60 7.07 20.69
C LYS A 93 -14.46 8.29 21.03
N ASN A 94 -14.09 9.01 22.09
CA ASN A 94 -14.83 10.20 22.50
C ASN A 94 -14.58 11.38 21.55
N GLY A 95 -13.33 11.57 21.09
CA GLY A 95 -12.99 12.61 20.12
C GLY A 95 -13.62 12.36 18.74
N ALA A 96 -13.62 11.11 18.28
CA ALA A 96 -14.23 10.74 17.00
C ALA A 96 -15.75 10.95 16.99
N ARG A 97 -16.44 10.71 18.12
CA ARG A 97 -17.89 10.96 18.25
C ARG A 97 -18.27 12.42 18.09
N MET A 98 -17.40 13.34 18.48
CA MET A 98 -17.63 14.78 18.38
C MET A 98 -17.20 15.35 17.02
N ALA A 99 -16.48 14.58 16.22
CA ALA A 99 -16.01 15.00 14.91
C ALA A 99 -17.10 14.80 13.86
N GLU A 100 -17.21 15.73 12.91
CA GLU A 100 -18.08 15.60 11.73
C GLU A 100 -17.71 14.34 10.91
N ASN A 101 -16.43 13.99 10.87
CA ASN A 101 -15.89 12.81 10.19
C ASN A 101 -15.10 11.90 11.16
N PRO A 102 -15.78 10.98 11.89
CA PRO A 102 -15.15 10.14 12.91
C PRO A 102 -14.00 9.28 12.37
N LYS A 103 -14.20 8.67 11.19
CA LYS A 103 -13.20 7.77 10.56
C LYS A 103 -11.93 8.53 10.17
N GLY A 104 -12.10 9.70 9.54
CA GLY A 104 -10.98 10.56 9.15
C GLY A 104 -10.20 11.09 10.35
N TYR A 105 -10.91 11.42 11.43
CA TYR A 105 -10.32 11.86 12.69
C TYR A 105 -9.36 10.80 13.28
N ILE A 106 -9.78 9.54 13.34
CA ILE A 106 -8.95 8.44 13.89
C ILE A 106 -7.68 8.26 13.08
N ILE A 107 -7.79 8.20 11.75
CA ILE A 107 -6.62 8.05 10.87
C ILE A 107 -5.70 9.26 10.99
N GLY A 108 -6.24 10.47 11.10
CA GLY A 108 -5.49 11.70 11.35
C GLY A 108 -4.76 11.68 12.69
N ALA A 109 -5.41 11.22 13.75
CA ALA A 109 -4.84 11.10 15.08
C ALA A 109 -3.68 10.07 15.12
N ILE A 110 -3.85 8.92 14.47
CA ILE A 110 -2.77 7.93 14.31
C ILE A 110 -1.58 8.57 13.58
N LYS A 111 -1.81 9.25 12.46
CA LYS A 111 -0.75 9.94 11.70
C LYS A 111 -0.05 11.02 12.54
N LYS A 112 -0.78 11.76 13.37
CA LYS A 112 -0.20 12.76 14.27
C LYS A 112 0.69 12.09 15.31
N LYS A 113 0.23 11.00 15.93
CA LYS A 113 1.00 10.22 16.90
C LYS A 113 2.26 9.61 16.31
N LEU A 114 2.22 9.22 15.03
CA LEU A 114 3.39 8.72 14.30
C LEU A 114 4.46 9.81 14.03
N LYS A 115 4.06 11.08 13.99
CA LYS A 115 4.95 12.25 13.77
C LYS A 115 5.49 12.87 15.06
N GLU A 116 4.85 12.65 16.21
CA GLU A 116 5.30 13.16 17.52
C GLU A 116 6.54 12.42 18.07
N LYS A 117 7.39 11.87 17.20
CA LYS A 117 8.59 11.12 17.55
C LYS A 117 9.80 11.62 16.78
#